data_AF-A0A849VB91-F1
#
_entry.id   AF-A0A849VB91-F1
#
_cell.length_a   1.000
_cell.length_b   1.000
_cell.length_c   1.000
_cell.angle_alpha   90.00
_cell.angle_beta   90.00
_cell.angle_gamma   90.00
#
_symmetry.space_group_name_H-M   'P 1'
#
loop_
_entity.id
_entity.type
_entity.pdbx_description
1 polymer ?
#
loop_
_entity_poly.entity_id
_entity_poly.type
_entity_poly.pdbx_seq_one_letter_code
_entity_poly.pdbx_strand_id
1 'polypeptide(L)'
;MFNLLISGNPESWDSSPYELERGRSVVEYTADEIRERYRNFDDKSIRELKSFPCLFVVENEERESRIGYITDIRVRLNTVVIHFEFDPILPVLRIGSIEDMRIDIDLGRFELSRTHWAVKDEPIFEILLRKGHISQQQLDASQAIKSPPPPVVPPPAPGGQSVFNTSQVFIVHGHDDLAKLEMADFIESLGLEPIILHMQASSGRTIIEKIEHYSNVGFGIVLYTPCDVGSKVGALNGNYRARQNVVFEHGYLIGKLGRPRVTAIVKDTVETPNDISGVVYVALDPLGNWKEELKKEMRSVGYQV
;
A
#
# COMPACT_ATOMS: atom_id res chain seq x y z
N MET A 1 17.36 -6.90 10.92
CA MET A 1 16.73 -8.24 11.05
C MET A 1 16.52 -8.95 9.73
N PHE A 2 16.70 -10.28 9.74
CA PHE A 2 16.35 -11.20 8.65
C PHE A 2 15.83 -12.54 9.21
N ASN A 3 15.13 -13.30 8.37
CA ASN A 3 14.70 -14.67 8.66
C ASN A 3 15.75 -15.67 8.16
N LEU A 4 16.14 -16.63 9.00
CA LEU A 4 16.96 -17.77 8.61
C LEU A 4 16.11 -19.03 8.68
N LEU A 5 15.79 -19.62 7.53
CA LEU A 5 15.07 -20.87 7.42
C LEU A 5 16.04 -21.98 7.00
N ILE A 6 16.28 -22.93 7.89
CA ILE A 6 17.12 -24.10 7.65
C ILE A 6 16.23 -25.33 7.60
N SER A 7 16.34 -26.12 6.53
CA SER A 7 15.63 -27.39 6.38
C SER A 7 16.57 -28.56 6.11
N GLY A 8 16.32 -29.69 6.77
CA GLY A 8 17.05 -30.95 6.58
C GLY A 8 16.55 -31.76 5.39
N ASN A 9 15.47 -31.34 4.72
CA ASN A 9 15.06 -31.92 3.45
C ASN A 9 15.60 -31.05 2.29
N PRO A 10 16.52 -31.55 1.45
CA PRO A 10 17.13 -30.80 0.35
C PRO A 10 16.14 -30.22 -0.67
N GLU A 11 14.94 -30.77 -0.78
CA GLU A 11 13.90 -30.34 -1.73
C GLU A 11 12.96 -29.27 -1.14
N SER A 12 13.13 -28.90 0.13
CA SER A 12 12.20 -28.02 0.85
C SER A 12 12.00 -26.65 0.21
N TRP A 13 13.01 -26.19 -0.53
CA TRP A 13 13.03 -24.88 -1.16
C TRP A 13 12.70 -24.94 -2.66
N ASP A 14 12.35 -26.11 -3.20
CA ASP A 14 12.03 -26.23 -4.62
C ASP A 14 10.60 -25.78 -4.95
N SER A 15 9.71 -25.76 -3.95
CA SER A 15 8.36 -25.22 -4.08
C SER A 15 7.84 -24.65 -2.76
N SER A 16 6.90 -23.71 -2.88
CA SER A 16 6.16 -23.09 -1.77
C SER A 16 4.76 -23.71 -1.72
N PRO A 17 4.19 -23.99 -0.52
CA PRO A 17 4.65 -23.61 0.81
C PRO A 17 5.54 -24.66 1.51
N TYR A 18 6.18 -24.25 2.61
CA TYR A 18 6.91 -25.11 3.53
C TYR A 18 6.21 -25.21 4.89
N GLU A 19 6.13 -26.40 5.47
CA GLU A 19 5.51 -26.64 6.79
C GLU A 19 6.58 -27.00 7.83
N LEU A 20 6.58 -26.27 8.95
CA LEU A 20 7.56 -26.42 10.04
C LEU A 20 6.84 -26.61 11.37
N GLU A 21 7.42 -27.41 12.27
CA GLU A 21 6.92 -27.55 13.65
C GLU A 21 6.97 -26.22 14.39
N ARG A 22 5.87 -25.87 15.08
CA ARG A 22 5.75 -24.59 15.79
C ARG A 22 6.84 -24.37 16.85
N GLY A 23 7.27 -25.44 17.52
CA GLY A 23 8.35 -25.37 18.51
C GLY A 23 9.72 -25.01 17.93
N ARG A 24 9.87 -25.10 16.60
CA ARG A 24 11.09 -24.76 15.85
C ARG A 24 10.96 -23.44 15.09
N SER A 25 9.80 -22.79 15.17
CA SER A 25 9.48 -21.58 14.40
C SER A 25 9.71 -20.31 15.23
N VAL A 26 10.81 -19.60 14.99
CA VAL A 26 11.22 -18.38 15.70
C VAL A 26 11.45 -18.62 17.20
N VAL A 27 12.09 -19.74 17.52
CA VAL A 27 12.37 -20.18 18.90
C VAL A 27 13.83 -20.56 19.04
N GLU A 28 14.28 -21.52 18.26
CA GLU A 28 15.66 -21.99 18.28
C GLU A 28 16.58 -20.92 17.67
N TYR A 29 17.78 -20.76 18.25
CA TYR A 29 18.85 -19.87 17.78
C TYR A 29 18.45 -18.40 17.56
N THR A 30 17.32 -17.99 18.12
CA THR A 30 16.81 -16.62 18.12
C THR A 30 17.06 -16.03 19.51
N ALA A 31 17.62 -14.81 19.57
CA ALA A 31 17.86 -14.12 20.84
C ALA A 31 16.56 -14.00 21.67
N ASP A 32 16.66 -14.10 22.99
CA ASP A 32 15.47 -14.19 23.87
C ASP A 32 14.48 -13.04 23.65
N GLU A 33 14.97 -11.81 23.50
CA GLU A 33 14.13 -10.62 23.27
C GLU A 33 13.35 -10.69 21.95
N ILE A 34 13.98 -11.21 20.90
CA ILE A 34 13.39 -11.39 19.56
C ILE A 34 12.40 -12.56 19.58
N ARG A 35 12.76 -13.66 20.26
CA ARG A 35 11.88 -14.82 20.43
C ARG A 35 10.59 -14.41 21.12
N GLU A 36 10.66 -13.71 22.25
CA GLU A 36 9.47 -13.32 23.00
C GLU A 36 8.54 -12.40 22.18
N ARG A 37 9.11 -11.59 21.29
CA ARG A 37 8.34 -10.76 20.37
C ARG A 37 7.59 -11.58 19.31
N TYR A 38 8.23 -12.58 18.70
CA TYR A 38 7.71 -13.20 17.47
C TYR A 38 7.11 -14.60 17.65
N ARG A 39 7.43 -15.34 18.73
CA ARG A 39 7.02 -16.74 18.96
C ARG A 39 5.49 -16.98 18.96
N ASN A 40 4.71 -15.94 19.23
CA ASN A 40 3.26 -16.04 19.36
C ASN A 40 2.53 -15.85 18.02
N PHE A 41 3.21 -15.34 16.99
CA PHE A 41 2.64 -15.10 15.66
C PHE A 41 1.32 -14.31 15.67
N ASP A 42 1.24 -13.24 16.46
CA ASP A 42 0.13 -12.28 16.34
C ASP A 42 0.21 -11.50 15.00
N ASP A 43 -0.86 -10.77 14.66
CA ASP A 43 -0.96 -10.04 13.38
C ASP A 43 0.16 -9.01 13.16
N LYS A 44 0.66 -8.40 14.23
CA LYS A 44 1.77 -7.44 14.15
C LYS A 44 3.07 -8.19 13.87
N SER A 45 3.34 -9.24 14.63
CA SER A 45 4.49 -10.12 14.50
C SER A 45 4.58 -10.75 13.10
N ILE A 46 3.47 -11.27 12.58
CA ILE A 46 3.40 -11.84 11.23
C ILE A 46 3.74 -10.77 10.17
N ARG A 47 3.19 -9.56 10.28
CA ARG A 47 3.49 -8.48 9.32
C ARG A 47 4.97 -8.10 9.32
N GLU A 48 5.59 -8.02 10.49
CA GLU A 48 7.00 -7.70 10.61
C GLU A 48 7.88 -8.85 10.06
N LEU A 49 7.61 -10.10 10.42
CA LEU A 49 8.35 -11.26 9.90
C LEU A 49 8.32 -11.35 8.37
N LYS A 50 7.18 -11.03 7.75
CA LYS A 50 7.02 -10.97 6.29
C LYS A 50 7.79 -9.82 5.63
N SER A 51 8.07 -8.75 6.38
CA SER A 51 8.83 -7.60 5.87
C SER A 51 10.34 -7.86 5.81
N PHE A 52 10.83 -8.84 6.58
CA PHE A 52 12.25 -9.14 6.64
C PHE A 52 12.70 -10.01 5.45
N PRO A 53 13.91 -9.78 4.93
CA PRO A 53 14.51 -10.70 3.96
C PRO A 53 14.70 -12.08 4.60
N CYS A 54 14.73 -13.13 3.78
CA CYS A 54 14.83 -14.51 4.21
C CYS A 54 15.95 -15.25 3.49
N LEU A 55 16.81 -15.92 4.26
CA LEU A 55 17.76 -16.90 3.77
C LEU A 55 17.14 -18.30 3.88
N PHE A 56 17.07 -18.99 2.74
CA PHE A 56 16.59 -20.36 2.63
C PHE A 56 17.79 -21.28 2.45
N VAL A 57 18.08 -22.05 3.48
CA VAL A 57 19.31 -22.85 3.62
C VAL A 57 18.94 -24.32 3.81
N VAL A 58 19.68 -25.22 3.21
CA VAL A 58 19.59 -26.66 3.49
C VAL A 58 20.63 -27.00 4.56
N GLU A 59 20.30 -27.89 5.49
CA GLU A 59 21.23 -28.33 6.54
C GLU A 59 22.61 -28.70 5.96
N ASN A 60 23.67 -28.33 6.68
CA ASN A 60 25.07 -28.52 6.29
C ASN A 60 25.45 -27.95 4.91
N GLU A 61 24.64 -27.05 4.35
CA GLU A 61 24.79 -26.52 2.99
C GLU A 61 24.87 -27.64 1.92
N GLU A 62 24.08 -28.71 2.07
CA GLU A 62 24.02 -29.79 1.05
C GLU A 62 23.58 -29.29 -0.34
N ARG A 63 22.90 -28.14 -0.38
CA ARG A 63 22.55 -27.42 -1.61
C ARG A 63 22.84 -25.93 -1.46
N GLU A 64 22.89 -25.27 -2.61
CA GLU A 64 22.97 -23.81 -2.70
C GLU A 64 21.81 -23.14 -1.95
N SER A 65 22.15 -22.06 -1.24
CA SER A 65 21.17 -21.30 -0.48
C SER A 65 20.53 -20.22 -1.36
N ARG A 66 19.30 -19.82 -1.02
CA ARG A 66 18.54 -18.83 -1.79
C ARG A 66 18.11 -17.67 -0.92
N ILE A 67 17.96 -16.51 -1.54
CA ILE A 67 17.46 -15.29 -0.89
C ILE A 67 16.06 -15.02 -1.40
N GLY A 68 15.15 -14.70 -0.49
CA GLY A 68 13.76 -14.43 -0.81
C GLY A 68 13.03 -13.86 0.37
N TYR A 69 11.71 -14.01 0.37
CA TYR A 69 10.82 -13.40 1.36
C TYR A 69 9.65 -14.31 1.69
N ILE A 70 9.16 -14.17 2.91
CA ILE A 70 7.94 -14.84 3.35
C ILE A 70 6.74 -14.01 2.89
N THR A 71 5.87 -14.61 2.07
CA THR A 71 4.71 -13.95 1.49
C THR A 71 3.44 -14.17 2.30
N ASP A 72 3.33 -15.29 3.02
CA ASP A 72 2.23 -15.58 3.95
C ASP A 72 2.68 -16.53 5.07
N ILE A 73 2.06 -16.40 6.25
CA ILE A 73 2.30 -17.26 7.40
C ILE A 73 0.95 -17.74 7.92
N ARG A 74 0.74 -19.06 7.94
CA ARG A 74 -0.46 -19.66 8.50
C ARG A 74 -0.10 -20.52 9.70
N VAL A 75 -0.55 -20.06 10.86
CA VAL A 75 -0.32 -20.74 12.14
C VAL A 75 -1.40 -21.79 12.35
N ARG A 76 -0.99 -23.03 12.62
CA ARG A 76 -1.85 -24.14 13.03
C ARG A 76 -1.57 -24.51 14.48
N LEU A 77 -2.24 -25.54 14.98
CA LEU A 77 -2.06 -26.04 16.35
C LEU A 77 -0.59 -26.39 16.63
N ASN A 78 0.01 -27.24 15.80
CA ASN A 78 1.36 -27.78 16.01
C ASN A 78 2.38 -27.35 14.95
N THR A 79 1.93 -26.74 13.85
CA THR A 79 2.76 -26.38 12.71
C THR A 79 2.55 -24.94 12.27
N VAL A 80 3.53 -24.41 11.55
CA VAL A 80 3.47 -23.12 10.87
C VAL A 80 3.73 -23.40 9.39
N VAL A 81 2.79 -22.99 8.55
CA VAL A 81 2.92 -23.09 7.10
C VAL A 81 3.40 -21.74 6.57
N ILE A 82 4.53 -21.75 5.89
CA ILE A 82 5.23 -20.58 5.38
C ILE A 82 5.13 -20.59 3.86
N HIS A 83 4.44 -19.60 3.30
CA HIS A 83 4.53 -19.32 1.88
C HIS A 83 5.69 -18.37 1.65
N PHE A 84 6.50 -18.67 0.66
CA PHE A 84 7.64 -17.85 0.29
C PHE A 84 7.78 -17.69 -1.22
N GLU A 85 8.58 -16.71 -1.61
CA GLU A 85 9.04 -16.48 -2.97
C GLU A 85 10.53 -16.13 -2.95
N PHE A 86 11.24 -16.48 -4.02
CA PHE A 86 12.63 -16.07 -4.19
C PHE A 86 12.72 -14.72 -4.85
N ASP A 87 13.77 -13.98 -4.49
CA ASP A 87 14.09 -12.76 -5.20
C ASP A 87 14.62 -13.10 -6.61
N PRO A 88 14.01 -12.58 -7.69
CA PRO A 88 14.41 -12.95 -9.05
C PRO A 88 15.73 -12.32 -9.50
N ILE A 89 16.24 -11.32 -8.77
CA ILE A 89 17.47 -10.58 -9.11
C ILE A 89 18.66 -11.07 -8.31
N LEU A 90 18.44 -11.41 -7.04
CA LEU A 90 19.52 -11.87 -6.16
C LEU A 90 19.98 -13.28 -6.57
N PRO A 91 21.30 -13.52 -6.64
CA PRO A 91 21.84 -14.79 -7.06
C PRO A 91 21.64 -15.87 -5.97
N VAL A 92 21.75 -17.13 -6.39
CA VAL A 92 21.94 -18.24 -5.45
C VAL A 92 23.29 -18.09 -4.73
N LEU A 93 23.32 -18.43 -3.45
CA LEU A 93 24.54 -18.46 -2.65
C LEU A 93 25.17 -19.84 -2.78
N ARG A 94 26.45 -19.87 -3.13
CA ARG A 94 27.22 -21.12 -3.31
C ARG A 94 27.31 -21.88 -2.00
N ILE A 95 27.43 -23.20 -2.09
CA ILE A 95 27.73 -24.06 -0.94
C ILE A 95 28.98 -23.55 -0.21
N GLY A 96 28.89 -23.42 1.12
CA GLY A 96 29.94 -22.89 1.99
C GLY A 96 29.82 -21.38 2.25
N SER A 97 28.91 -20.67 1.57
CA SER A 97 28.73 -19.23 1.77
C SER A 97 28.15 -18.91 3.14
N ILE A 98 27.23 -19.74 3.64
CA ILE A 98 26.62 -19.51 4.95
C ILE A 98 27.66 -19.75 6.06
N GLU A 99 28.47 -20.79 5.94
CA GLU A 99 29.56 -21.06 6.88
C GLU A 99 30.67 -19.98 6.83
N ASP A 100 31.01 -19.43 5.66
CA ASP A 100 31.98 -18.31 5.56
C ASP A 100 31.48 -17.03 6.25
N MET A 101 30.17 -16.82 6.29
CA MET A 101 29.52 -15.69 6.96
C MET A 101 29.10 -16.00 8.39
N ARG A 102 29.43 -17.18 8.93
CA ARG A 102 28.98 -17.68 10.23
C ARG A 102 29.05 -16.66 11.36
N ILE A 103 30.19 -16.01 11.51
CA ILE A 103 30.41 -15.03 12.60
C ILE A 103 29.60 -13.75 12.33
N ASP A 104 29.46 -13.36 11.06
CA ASP A 104 28.82 -12.12 10.67
C ASP A 104 27.31 -12.13 10.84
N ILE A 105 26.68 -13.31 10.70
CA ILE A 105 25.23 -13.51 10.84
C ILE A 105 24.81 -14.12 12.18
N ASP A 106 25.74 -14.16 13.15
CA ASP A 106 25.58 -14.78 14.47
C ASP A 106 25.05 -16.24 14.42
N LEU A 107 25.71 -17.07 13.61
CA LEU A 107 25.34 -18.46 13.41
C LEU A 107 25.98 -19.38 14.47
N GLY A 108 25.14 -19.98 15.31
CA GLY A 108 25.53 -20.86 16.42
C GLY A 108 26.13 -22.18 15.96
N ARG A 109 27.09 -22.74 16.73
CA ARG A 109 27.97 -23.89 16.33
C ARG A 109 27.28 -25.06 15.63
N PHE A 110 26.06 -25.39 16.03
CA PHE A 110 25.28 -26.53 15.52
C PHE A 110 24.00 -26.10 14.81
N GLU A 111 23.89 -24.83 14.45
CA GLU A 111 22.68 -24.24 13.85
C GLU A 111 22.44 -24.79 12.44
N LEU A 112 23.50 -25.01 11.64
CA LEU A 112 23.38 -25.62 10.31
C LEU A 112 23.02 -27.10 10.30
N SER A 113 23.10 -27.80 11.44
CA SER A 113 22.84 -29.24 11.50
C SER A 113 21.42 -29.59 11.95
N ARG A 114 20.49 -28.61 11.93
CA ARG A 114 19.13 -28.83 12.42
C ARG A 114 18.12 -27.92 11.75
N THR A 115 16.98 -28.51 11.41
CA THR A 115 15.83 -27.83 10.81
C THR A 115 15.19 -26.89 11.82
N HIS A 116 15.12 -25.60 11.51
CA HIS A 116 14.50 -24.58 12.33
C HIS A 116 14.30 -23.27 11.54
N TRP A 117 13.57 -22.34 12.15
CA TRP A 117 13.47 -20.96 11.73
C TRP A 117 14.00 -20.06 12.85
N ALA A 118 15.05 -19.30 12.56
CA ALA A 118 15.58 -18.27 13.44
C ALA A 118 15.32 -16.86 12.89
N VAL A 119 15.21 -15.88 13.78
CA VAL A 119 15.24 -14.45 13.43
C VAL A 119 16.49 -13.83 14.01
N LYS A 120 17.21 -13.14 13.17
CA LYS A 120 18.58 -12.67 13.38
C LYS A 120 18.62 -11.16 13.21
N ASP A 121 19.31 -10.40 14.06
CA ASP A 121 19.34 -8.93 14.02
C ASP A 121 20.61 -8.35 13.40
N GLU A 122 21.07 -9.00 12.35
CA GLU A 122 22.23 -8.59 11.58
C GLU A 122 21.78 -7.97 10.24
N PRO A 123 22.56 -7.02 9.69
CA PRO A 123 22.25 -6.37 8.42
C PRO A 123 22.65 -7.28 7.24
N ILE A 124 21.82 -8.30 6.95
CA ILE A 124 22.19 -9.37 6.01
C ILE A 124 22.65 -8.86 4.63
N PHE A 125 22.03 -7.82 4.08
CA PHE A 125 22.43 -7.28 2.77
C PHE A 125 23.81 -6.62 2.80
N GLU A 126 24.15 -5.90 3.88
CA GLU A 126 25.49 -5.32 4.03
C GLU A 126 26.56 -6.41 4.11
N ILE A 127 26.24 -7.50 4.82
CA ILE A 127 27.13 -8.66 4.96
C ILE A 127 27.35 -9.32 3.59
N LEU A 128 26.26 -9.60 2.86
CA LEU A 128 26.30 -10.20 1.52
C LEU A 128 27.08 -9.34 0.52
N LEU A 129 26.93 -8.01 0.59
CA LEU A 129 27.69 -7.06 -0.23
C LEU A 129 29.19 -7.09 0.11
N ARG A 130 29.52 -6.98 1.39
CA ARG A 130 30.91 -6.96 1.88
C ARG A 130 31.66 -8.25 1.53
N LYS A 131 30.97 -9.39 1.57
CA LYS A 131 31.49 -10.71 1.21
C LYS A 131 31.48 -10.98 -0.29
N GLY A 132 30.90 -10.08 -1.10
CA GLY A 132 30.87 -10.19 -2.55
C GLY A 132 29.90 -11.24 -3.08
N HIS A 133 28.91 -11.66 -2.27
CA HIS A 133 27.87 -12.59 -2.71
C HIS A 133 26.82 -11.91 -3.59
N ILE A 134 26.61 -10.61 -3.39
CA ILE A 134 25.74 -9.76 -4.22
C ILE A 134 26.46 -8.45 -4.53
N SER A 135 26.05 -7.79 -5.61
CA SER A 135 26.50 -6.44 -5.97
C SER A 135 25.47 -5.38 -5.54
N GLN A 136 25.93 -4.13 -5.38
CA GLN A 136 25.03 -3.01 -5.07
C GLN A 136 23.94 -2.87 -6.14
N GLN A 137 24.28 -3.05 -7.42
CA GLN A 137 23.32 -2.99 -8.52
C GLN A 137 22.22 -4.06 -8.41
N GLN A 138 22.57 -5.29 -8.00
CA GLN A 138 21.58 -6.36 -7.78
C GLN A 138 20.67 -6.04 -6.60
N LEU A 139 21.23 -5.50 -5.50
CA LEU A 139 20.43 -5.10 -4.35
C LEU A 139 19.47 -3.97 -4.71
N ASP A 140 19.94 -2.93 -5.37
CA ASP A 140 19.12 -1.79 -5.79
C ASP A 140 17.99 -2.23 -6.72
N ALA A 141 18.27 -3.12 -7.67
CA ALA A 141 17.27 -3.67 -8.58
C ALA A 141 16.24 -4.57 -7.86
N SER A 142 16.67 -5.39 -6.90
CA SER A 142 15.77 -6.18 -6.03
C SER A 142 14.83 -5.27 -5.23
N GLN A 143 15.38 -4.21 -4.62
CA GLN A 143 14.59 -3.25 -3.83
C GLN A 143 13.62 -2.45 -4.71
N ALA A 144 14.04 -2.05 -5.91
CA ALA A 144 13.19 -1.33 -6.86
C ALA A 144 12.00 -2.14 -7.38
N ILE A 145 12.09 -3.48 -7.43
CA ILE A 145 10.93 -4.32 -7.78
C ILE A 145 9.92 -4.37 -6.62
N LYS A 146 10.42 -4.42 -5.37
CA LYS A 146 9.59 -4.56 -4.16
C LYS A 146 8.92 -3.26 -3.74
N SER A 147 9.64 -2.17 -3.88
CA SER A 147 9.16 -0.81 -3.68
C SER A 147 9.50 -0.08 -4.96
N PRO A 148 8.64 -0.15 -6.01
CA PRO A 148 8.84 0.69 -7.17
C PRO A 148 9.07 2.11 -6.66
N PRO A 149 10.13 2.79 -7.15
CA PRO A 149 10.38 4.15 -6.73
C PRO A 149 9.05 4.90 -6.88
N PRO A 150 8.64 5.71 -5.88
CA PRO A 150 7.45 6.51 -6.02
C PRO A 150 7.56 7.20 -7.38
N PRO A 151 6.51 7.14 -8.21
CA PRO A 151 6.58 7.68 -9.57
C PRO A 151 7.22 9.05 -9.46
N VAL A 152 8.31 9.26 -10.19
CA VAL A 152 8.98 10.56 -10.21
C VAL A 152 7.95 11.50 -10.78
N VAL A 153 7.23 12.20 -9.91
CA VAL A 153 6.33 13.27 -10.30
C VAL A 153 7.29 14.35 -10.77
N PRO A 154 7.39 14.61 -12.10
CA PRO A 154 8.18 15.75 -12.53
C PRO A 154 7.61 16.96 -11.80
N PRO A 155 8.46 17.84 -11.22
CA PRO A 155 7.96 19.09 -10.67
C PRO A 155 7.07 19.73 -11.74
N PRO A 156 5.86 20.22 -11.40
CA PRO A 156 4.97 20.82 -12.38
C PRO A 156 5.79 21.83 -13.16
N ALA A 157 5.87 21.63 -14.48
CA ALA A 157 6.73 22.41 -15.34
C ALA A 157 6.47 23.90 -15.06
N PRO A 158 7.50 24.71 -14.71
CA PRO A 158 7.28 26.12 -14.47
C PRO A 158 6.78 26.75 -15.78
N GLY A 159 5.49 27.06 -15.85
CA GLY A 159 4.89 27.81 -16.96
C GLY A 159 4.01 27.03 -17.94
N GLY A 160 3.68 25.76 -17.70
CA GLY A 160 2.61 25.10 -18.45
C GLY A 160 1.25 25.39 -17.80
N GLN A 161 0.44 26.28 -18.35
CA GLN A 161 -1.00 26.24 -18.06
C GLN A 161 -1.48 24.84 -18.49
N SER A 162 -1.74 23.94 -17.56
CA SER A 162 -2.42 22.69 -17.87
C SER A 162 -3.79 23.07 -18.43
N VAL A 163 -3.95 22.91 -19.74
CA VAL A 163 -5.24 23.12 -20.40
C VAL A 163 -6.15 22.00 -19.93
N PHE A 164 -6.91 22.28 -18.88
CA PHE A 164 -7.89 21.36 -18.34
C PHE A 164 -9.07 21.21 -19.31
N ASN A 165 -9.67 20.02 -19.38
CA ASN A 165 -10.87 19.83 -20.18
C ASN A 165 -12.09 20.44 -19.47
N THR A 166 -12.49 21.65 -19.87
CA THR A 166 -13.64 22.37 -19.30
C THR A 166 -15.00 21.86 -19.78
N SER A 167 -15.04 20.83 -20.62
CA SER A 167 -16.30 20.14 -20.97
C SER A 167 -16.59 18.97 -20.03
N GLN A 168 -15.64 18.59 -19.18
CA GLN A 168 -15.76 17.48 -18.23
C GLN A 168 -15.76 17.98 -16.79
N VAL A 169 -16.48 17.26 -15.94
CA VAL A 169 -16.52 17.49 -14.49
C VAL A 169 -16.32 16.16 -13.78
N PHE A 170 -15.31 16.08 -12.91
CA PHE A 170 -15.03 14.85 -12.18
C PHE A 170 -15.85 14.80 -10.89
N ILE A 171 -16.59 13.71 -10.69
CA ILE A 171 -17.46 13.53 -9.53
C ILE A 171 -16.90 12.41 -8.65
N VAL A 172 -16.51 12.78 -7.44
CA VAL A 172 -16.12 11.87 -6.36
C VAL A 172 -17.35 11.59 -5.49
N HIS A 173 -17.60 10.33 -5.15
CA HIS A 173 -18.73 9.96 -4.30
C HIS A 173 -18.46 8.71 -3.45
N GLY A 174 -19.27 8.56 -2.39
CA GLY A 174 -19.31 7.36 -1.56
C GLY A 174 -20.32 6.31 -2.07
N HIS A 175 -21.06 5.68 -1.17
CA HIS A 175 -22.06 4.64 -1.50
C HIS A 175 -23.46 5.20 -1.72
N ASP A 176 -23.63 6.51 -1.66
CA ASP A 176 -24.93 7.16 -1.90
C ASP A 176 -25.18 7.29 -3.40
N ASP A 177 -25.77 6.24 -3.98
CA ASP A 177 -26.08 6.19 -5.40
C ASP A 177 -27.09 7.27 -5.84
N LEU A 178 -27.99 7.68 -4.96
CA LEU A 178 -28.99 8.71 -5.26
C LEU A 178 -28.32 10.08 -5.44
N ALA A 179 -27.49 10.49 -4.47
CA ALA A 179 -26.76 11.75 -4.55
C ALA A 179 -25.81 11.79 -5.77
N LYS A 180 -25.17 10.64 -6.07
CA LYS A 180 -24.33 10.48 -7.26
C LYS A 180 -25.11 10.68 -8.55
N LEU A 181 -26.25 9.99 -8.72
CA LEU A 181 -27.07 10.08 -9.93
C LEU A 181 -27.66 11.49 -10.09
N GLU A 182 -28.18 12.08 -9.02
CA GLU A 182 -28.72 13.45 -9.06
C GLU A 182 -27.65 14.47 -9.49
N MET A 183 -26.42 14.32 -8.99
CA MET A 183 -25.30 15.18 -9.40
C MET A 183 -24.93 14.95 -10.87
N ALA A 184 -24.84 13.70 -11.32
CA ALA A 184 -24.52 13.37 -12.71
C ALA A 184 -25.56 13.96 -13.66
N ASP A 185 -26.85 13.74 -13.39
CA ASP A 185 -27.97 14.26 -14.19
C ASP A 185 -27.94 15.80 -14.25
N PHE A 186 -27.61 16.45 -13.12
CA PHE A 186 -27.47 17.91 -13.09
C PHE A 186 -26.33 18.38 -13.99
N ILE A 187 -25.14 17.77 -13.91
CA ILE A 187 -24.00 18.12 -14.75
C ILE A 187 -24.30 17.90 -16.24
N GLU A 188 -24.94 16.79 -16.59
CA GLU A 188 -25.40 16.54 -17.96
C GLU A 188 -26.40 17.60 -18.43
N SER A 189 -27.32 18.05 -17.56
CA SER A 189 -28.28 19.12 -17.90
C SER A 189 -27.62 20.47 -18.20
N LEU A 190 -26.38 20.68 -17.74
CA LEU A 190 -25.56 21.86 -18.07
C LEU A 190 -24.78 21.69 -19.40
N GLY A 191 -24.94 20.56 -20.09
CA GLY A 191 -24.19 20.24 -21.31
C GLY A 191 -22.74 19.81 -21.06
N LEU A 192 -22.43 19.35 -19.84
CA LEU A 192 -21.10 18.89 -19.44
C LEU A 192 -21.09 17.37 -19.24
N GLU A 193 -19.92 16.76 -19.36
CA GLU A 193 -19.75 15.31 -19.20
C GLU A 193 -19.31 14.96 -17.77
N PRO A 194 -20.11 14.21 -16.99
CA PRO A 194 -19.71 13.73 -15.68
C PRO A 194 -18.73 12.56 -15.78
N ILE A 195 -17.58 12.68 -15.13
CA ILE A 195 -16.59 11.61 -15.01
C ILE A 195 -16.69 11.01 -13.61
N ILE A 196 -17.23 9.79 -13.54
CA ILE A 196 -17.35 8.99 -12.31
C ILE A 196 -16.42 7.78 -12.39
N LEU A 197 -15.44 7.69 -11.49
CA LEU A 197 -14.30 6.80 -11.60
C LEU A 197 -14.65 5.30 -11.74
N HIS A 198 -15.61 4.79 -10.95
CA HIS A 198 -15.97 3.37 -10.99
C HIS A 198 -16.78 2.99 -12.23
N MET A 199 -17.36 3.98 -12.93
CA MET A 199 -18.05 3.77 -14.21
C MET A 199 -17.07 3.72 -15.39
N GLN A 200 -15.84 4.20 -15.21
CA GLN A 200 -14.83 4.20 -16.25
C GLN A 200 -14.15 2.83 -16.40
N ALA A 201 -13.75 2.50 -17.62
CA ALA A 201 -13.00 1.27 -17.88
C ALA A 201 -11.68 1.24 -17.09
N SER A 202 -11.37 0.10 -16.47
CA SER A 202 -10.10 -0.04 -15.74
C SER A 202 -8.91 -0.20 -16.67
N SER A 203 -9.06 -0.88 -17.82
CA SER A 203 -7.98 -1.05 -18.83
C SER A 203 -6.63 -1.50 -18.25
N GLY A 204 -6.64 -2.38 -17.24
CA GLY A 204 -5.44 -2.85 -16.55
C GLY A 204 -4.84 -1.88 -15.52
N ARG A 205 -5.41 -0.68 -15.37
CA ARG A 205 -4.98 0.33 -14.40
C ARG A 205 -5.48 0.05 -13.00
N THR A 206 -4.63 0.33 -12.03
CA THR A 206 -4.98 0.48 -10.62
C THR A 206 -5.91 1.67 -10.40
N ILE A 207 -6.54 1.76 -9.22
CA ILE A 207 -7.43 2.88 -8.87
C ILE A 207 -6.71 4.23 -8.99
N ILE A 208 -5.47 4.32 -8.49
CA ILE A 208 -4.70 5.57 -8.54
C ILE A 208 -4.38 5.98 -9.97
N GLU A 209 -3.98 5.04 -10.83
CA GLU A 209 -3.72 5.30 -12.25
C GLU A 209 -4.99 5.70 -13.00
N LYS A 210 -6.16 5.15 -12.64
CA LYS A 210 -7.44 5.60 -13.19
C LYS A 210 -7.71 7.06 -12.76
N ILE A 211 -7.52 7.40 -11.48
CA ILE A 211 -7.70 8.77 -11.00
C ILE A 211 -6.79 9.71 -11.80
N GLU A 212 -5.50 9.38 -11.94
CA GLU A 212 -4.55 10.18 -12.69
C GLU A 212 -4.96 10.39 -14.16
N HIS A 213 -5.41 9.31 -14.81
CA HIS A 213 -5.84 9.32 -16.21
C HIS A 213 -7.09 10.15 -16.45
N TYR A 214 -8.11 10.02 -15.59
CA TYR A 214 -9.43 10.61 -15.80
C TYR A 214 -9.61 12.00 -15.18
N SER A 215 -8.68 12.45 -14.33
CA SER A 215 -8.80 13.73 -13.61
C SER A 215 -8.24 14.96 -14.36
N ASN A 216 -7.93 14.86 -15.66
CA ASN A 216 -7.59 16.05 -16.47
C ASN A 216 -8.85 16.84 -16.88
N VAL A 217 -9.65 17.22 -15.89
CA VAL A 217 -10.94 17.93 -16.03
C VAL A 217 -10.81 19.37 -15.58
N GLY A 218 -11.75 20.23 -15.97
CA GLY A 218 -11.77 21.65 -15.57
C GLY A 218 -12.34 21.93 -14.19
N PHE A 219 -13.08 20.98 -13.61
CA PHE A 219 -13.76 21.11 -12.32
C PHE A 219 -13.95 19.76 -11.63
N GLY A 220 -13.81 19.74 -10.31
CA GLY A 220 -14.04 18.58 -9.45
C GLY A 220 -15.17 18.83 -8.45
N ILE A 221 -16.04 17.83 -8.27
CA ILE A 221 -17.13 17.86 -7.30
C ILE A 221 -16.97 16.66 -6.36
N VAL A 222 -17.02 16.91 -5.06
CA VAL A 222 -16.84 15.87 -4.04
C VAL A 222 -18.10 15.72 -3.20
N LEU A 223 -18.78 14.58 -3.30
CA LEU A 223 -19.98 14.28 -2.53
C LEU A 223 -19.63 13.71 -1.16
N TYR A 224 -19.79 14.53 -0.12
CA TYR A 224 -19.69 14.15 1.28
C TYR A 224 -21.04 13.65 1.78
N THR A 225 -21.20 12.33 1.83
CA THR A 225 -22.42 11.68 2.33
C THR A 225 -22.10 10.81 3.55
N PRO A 226 -23.08 10.54 4.44
CA PRO A 226 -22.87 9.80 5.70
C PRO A 226 -22.65 8.29 5.49
N CYS A 227 -21.59 7.92 4.77
CA CYS A 227 -21.31 6.53 4.37
C CYS A 227 -20.65 5.70 5.47
N ASP A 228 -19.77 6.32 6.25
CA ASP A 228 -18.99 5.65 7.29
C ASP A 228 -19.25 6.34 8.64
N VAL A 229 -18.93 5.65 9.74
CA VAL A 229 -18.88 6.24 11.09
C VAL A 229 -17.42 6.22 11.55
N GLY A 230 -16.94 7.34 12.10
CA GLY A 230 -15.57 7.48 12.61
C GLY A 230 -15.52 8.21 13.94
N SER A 231 -14.43 8.01 14.68
CA SER A 231 -14.21 8.71 15.95
C SER A 231 -12.72 8.86 16.26
N LYS A 232 -12.39 9.81 17.13
CA LYS A 232 -11.06 9.88 17.73
C LYS A 232 -10.87 8.70 18.69
N VAL A 233 -9.65 8.21 18.82
CA VAL A 233 -9.31 7.17 19.80
C VAL A 233 -9.75 7.63 21.21
N GLY A 234 -10.54 6.80 21.88
CA GLY A 234 -11.09 7.09 23.21
C GLY A 234 -12.40 7.87 23.24
N ALA A 235 -12.97 8.26 22.10
CA ALA A 235 -14.30 8.86 22.05
C ALA A 235 -15.40 7.82 22.27
N LEU A 236 -16.43 8.18 23.04
CA LEU A 236 -17.55 7.31 23.38
C LEU A 236 -18.54 7.11 22.22
N ASN A 237 -18.64 8.09 21.31
CA ASN A 237 -19.54 8.09 20.18
C ASN A 237 -18.78 8.35 18.87
N GLY A 238 -19.26 7.79 17.77
CA GLY A 238 -18.79 8.10 16.43
C GLY A 238 -19.67 9.12 15.72
N ASN A 239 -19.07 9.86 14.79
CA ASN A 239 -19.75 10.78 13.90
C ASN A 239 -19.86 10.15 12.51
N TYR A 240 -20.95 10.47 11.80
CA TYR A 240 -21.03 10.16 10.38
C TYR A 240 -19.95 10.93 9.62
N ARG A 241 -19.36 10.29 8.62
CA ARG A 241 -18.33 10.89 7.77
C ARG A 241 -18.40 10.32 6.36
N ALA A 242 -17.81 11.04 5.42
CA ALA A 242 -17.56 10.50 4.09
C ALA A 242 -16.59 9.30 4.15
N ARG A 243 -16.68 8.43 3.14
CA ARG A 243 -15.72 7.33 2.94
C ARG A 243 -14.29 7.86 2.91
N GLN A 244 -13.35 7.12 3.48
CA GLN A 244 -11.92 7.53 3.48
C GLN A 244 -11.38 7.80 2.08
N ASN A 245 -11.78 7.00 1.08
CA ASN A 245 -11.38 7.21 -0.31
C ASN A 245 -11.88 8.54 -0.87
N VAL A 246 -13.09 8.97 -0.50
CA VAL A 246 -13.65 10.28 -0.89
C VAL A 246 -12.80 11.42 -0.35
N VAL A 247 -12.33 11.30 0.91
CA VAL A 247 -11.45 12.29 1.53
C VAL A 247 -10.08 12.31 0.83
N PHE A 248 -9.52 11.16 0.47
CA PHE A 248 -8.29 11.06 -0.30
C PHE A 248 -8.41 11.72 -1.68
N GLU A 249 -9.45 11.36 -2.44
CA GLU A 249 -9.71 11.89 -3.78
C GLU A 249 -9.96 13.40 -3.77
N HIS A 250 -10.61 13.92 -2.72
CA HIS A 250 -10.74 15.36 -2.49
C HIS A 250 -9.36 16.04 -2.41
N GLY A 251 -8.47 15.53 -1.56
CA GLY A 251 -7.10 16.04 -1.44
C GLY A 251 -6.33 15.98 -2.75
N TYR A 252 -6.46 14.87 -3.49
CA TYR A 252 -5.85 14.71 -4.80
C TYR A 252 -6.34 15.77 -5.81
N LEU A 253 -7.66 15.97 -5.92
CA LEU A 253 -8.25 16.94 -6.85
C LEU A 253 -7.82 18.38 -6.51
N ILE A 254 -7.72 18.73 -5.22
CA ILE A 254 -7.18 20.03 -4.81
C ILE A 254 -5.73 20.18 -5.28
N GLY A 255 -4.90 19.15 -5.11
CA GLY A 255 -3.51 19.17 -5.54
C GLY A 255 -3.35 19.30 -7.05
N LYS A 256 -4.22 18.66 -7.83
CA LYS A 256 -4.16 18.66 -9.30
C LYS A 256 -4.82 19.88 -9.96
N LEU A 257 -6.04 20.21 -9.55
CA LEU A 257 -6.86 21.26 -10.18
C LEU A 257 -6.70 22.63 -9.50
N GLY A 258 -6.21 22.65 -8.26
CA GLY A 258 -6.23 23.83 -7.40
C GLY A 258 -7.59 24.01 -6.72
N ARG A 259 -7.56 24.65 -5.55
CA ARG A 259 -8.75 24.87 -4.69
C ARG A 259 -9.94 25.53 -5.41
N PRO A 260 -9.77 26.56 -6.26
CA PRO A 260 -10.92 27.23 -6.91
C PRO A 260 -11.70 26.33 -7.88
N ARG A 261 -11.13 25.21 -8.31
CA ARG A 261 -11.74 24.27 -9.26
C ARG A 261 -12.34 23.04 -8.58
N VAL A 262 -12.49 23.05 -7.24
CA VAL A 262 -13.01 21.93 -6.46
C VAL A 262 -14.06 22.41 -5.48
N THR A 263 -15.25 21.81 -5.51
CA THR A 263 -16.34 22.08 -4.57
C THR A 263 -16.76 20.80 -3.85
N ALA A 264 -16.92 20.89 -2.53
CA ALA A 264 -17.48 19.80 -1.73
C ALA A 264 -18.97 20.01 -1.53
N ILE A 265 -19.78 18.99 -1.85
CA ILE A 265 -21.23 18.98 -1.68
C ILE A 265 -21.56 18.07 -0.50
N VAL A 266 -22.17 18.61 0.55
CA VAL A 266 -22.33 17.95 1.85
C VAL A 266 -23.77 17.58 2.09
N LYS A 267 -24.06 16.28 2.16
CA LYS A 267 -25.39 15.76 2.52
C LYS A 267 -25.44 15.52 4.02
N ASP A 268 -26.48 16.06 4.66
CA ASP A 268 -26.75 15.93 6.09
C ASP A 268 -25.57 16.42 6.97
N THR A 269 -25.52 15.96 8.22
CA THR A 269 -24.43 16.27 9.15
C THR A 269 -23.36 15.20 9.06
N VAL A 270 -22.22 15.54 8.45
CA VAL A 270 -21.04 14.69 8.37
C VAL A 270 -19.79 15.44 8.84
N GLU A 271 -18.87 14.71 9.45
CA GLU A 271 -17.54 15.22 9.78
C GLU A 271 -16.77 15.53 8.49
N THR A 272 -16.28 16.77 8.39
CA THR A 272 -15.41 17.24 7.30
C THR A 272 -13.98 17.42 7.81
N PRO A 273 -12.95 17.25 6.95
CA PRO A 273 -11.57 17.41 7.37
C PRO A 273 -11.23 18.86 7.73
N ASN A 274 -10.62 19.09 8.90
CA ASN A 274 -10.27 20.43 9.38
C ASN A 274 -9.15 21.10 8.56
N ASP A 275 -8.25 20.32 7.96
CA ASP A 275 -7.04 20.81 7.28
C ASP A 275 -7.29 21.34 5.85
N ILE A 276 -8.54 21.26 5.36
CA ILE A 276 -8.95 21.73 4.03
C ILE A 276 -9.50 23.17 4.13
N SER A 277 -8.73 24.05 4.78
CA SER A 277 -9.08 25.47 4.88
C SER A 277 -9.08 26.13 3.50
N GLY A 278 -10.23 26.63 3.05
CA GLY A 278 -10.38 27.38 1.79
C GLY A 278 -11.03 26.63 0.62
N VAL A 279 -11.61 25.45 0.83
CA VAL A 279 -12.55 24.83 -0.11
C VAL A 279 -13.99 25.19 0.26
N VAL A 280 -14.82 25.43 -0.75
CA VAL A 280 -16.24 25.76 -0.57
C VAL A 280 -17.01 24.46 -0.27
N TYR A 281 -17.72 24.46 0.86
CA TYR A 281 -18.68 23.43 1.23
C TYR A 281 -20.09 23.95 0.96
N VAL A 282 -20.80 23.30 0.05
CA VAL A 282 -22.20 23.59 -0.30
C VAL A 282 -23.06 22.49 0.29
N ALA A 283 -24.13 22.85 0.99
CA ALA A 283 -25.06 21.86 1.53
C ALA A 283 -25.89 21.24 0.39
N LEU A 284 -25.99 19.92 0.32
CA LEU A 284 -26.90 19.21 -0.58
C LEU A 284 -28.33 19.33 -0.02
N ASP A 285 -28.96 20.45 -0.28
CA ASP A 285 -30.29 20.75 0.25
C ASP A 285 -31.41 20.18 -0.65
N PRO A 286 -32.52 19.68 -0.07
CA PRO A 286 -33.64 19.15 -0.85
C PRO A 286 -34.37 20.19 -1.73
N LEU A 287 -34.17 21.49 -1.48
CA LEU A 287 -34.77 22.56 -2.29
C LEU A 287 -33.95 22.85 -3.55
N GLY A 288 -32.75 22.26 -3.68
CA GLY A 288 -31.91 22.36 -4.86
C GLY A 288 -31.09 23.66 -4.96
N ASN A 289 -30.96 24.43 -3.88
CA ASN A 289 -30.17 25.68 -3.88
C ASN A 289 -28.70 25.44 -4.22
N TRP A 290 -28.18 24.26 -3.87
CA TRP A 290 -26.83 23.81 -4.22
C TRP A 290 -26.50 23.90 -5.71
N LYS A 291 -27.52 23.79 -6.59
CA LYS A 291 -27.33 23.87 -8.05
C LYS A 291 -26.90 25.27 -8.49
N GLU A 292 -27.47 26.32 -7.90
CA GLU A 292 -27.09 27.70 -8.20
C GLU A 292 -25.73 28.07 -7.61
N GLU A 293 -25.45 27.60 -6.39
CA GLU A 293 -24.14 27.78 -5.75
C GLU A 293 -23.03 27.10 -6.55
N LEU A 294 -23.25 25.86 -6.99
CA LEU A 294 -22.31 25.14 -7.83
C LEU A 294 -22.06 25.84 -9.18
N LYS A 295 -23.12 26.33 -9.85
CA LYS A 295 -22.95 27.12 -11.08
C LYS A 295 -22.12 28.39 -10.85
N LYS A 296 -22.30 29.06 -9.72
CA LYS A 296 -21.52 30.25 -9.37
C LYS A 296 -20.03 29.92 -9.24
N GLU A 297 -19.68 28.82 -8.57
CA GLU A 297 -18.29 28.37 -8.44
C GLU A 297 -17.69 27.97 -9.80
N MET A 298 -18.45 27.24 -10.63
CA MET A 298 -18.01 26.84 -11.98
C MET A 298 -17.76 28.06 -12.89
N ARG A 299 -18.65 29.07 -12.86
CA ARG A 299 -18.47 30.34 -13.60
C ARG A 299 -17.22 31.08 -13.17
N SER A 300 -16.87 31.05 -11.88
CA SER A 300 -15.68 31.74 -11.34
C SER A 300 -14.37 31.24 -11.96
N VAL A 301 -14.36 30.00 -12.48
CA VAL A 301 -13.21 29.37 -13.14
C VAL A 301 -13.37 29.15 -14.64
N GLY A 302 -14.36 29.82 -15.24
CA GLY A 302 -14.50 29.99 -16.68
C GLY A 302 -15.59 29.14 -17.38
N TYR A 303 -16.42 28.41 -16.65
CA TYR A 303 -17.52 27.64 -17.25
C TYR A 303 -18.67 28.56 -17.72
N GLN A 304 -19.32 28.19 -18.82
CA GLN A 304 -20.48 28.87 -19.41
C GLN A 304 -21.77 28.08 -19.09
N VAL A 305 -22.19 28.09 -17.82
CA VAL A 305 -23.36 27.38 -17.27
C VAL A 305 -24.34 28.32 -16.60
#